data_AF-A0AAD9WR44-F1
#
_entry.id   AF-A0AAD9WR44-F1
#
_cell.length_a   1.000
_cell.length_b   1.000
_cell.length_c   1.000
_cell.angle_alpha   90.00
_cell.angle_beta   90.00
_cell.angle_gamma   90.00
#
_symmetry.space_group_name_H-M   'P 1'
#
loop_
_entity.id
_entity.type
_entity.pdbx_description
1 polymer ?
#
loop_
_entity_poly.entity_id
_entity_poly.type
_entity_poly.pdbx_seq_one_letter_code
_entity_poly.pdbx_strand_id
1 'polypeptide(L)' 'MKSIIGENQMAFIKNRQILDSFVIAEEVIHKWRKSEDGGLLVKLDFKKAYDSVDYKFLKDMMEGI' A
#
# COMPACT_ATOMS: atom_id res chain seq x y z
N MET A 1 19.91 -6.87 -2.64
CA MET A 1 18.59 -6.85 -3.30
C MET A 1 17.73 -5.85 -2.54
N LYS A 2 17.23 -4.79 -3.17
CA LYS A 2 16.31 -3.88 -2.47
C LYS A 2 15.03 -4.67 -2.14
N SER A 3 14.48 -4.49 -0.94
CA SER A 3 13.20 -5.08 -0.57
C SER A 3 12.11 -4.58 -1.52
N ILE A 4 11.35 -5.49 -2.13
CA ILE A 4 10.16 -5.14 -2.93
C ILE A 4 8.98 -4.75 -2.03
N ILE A 5 9.04 -5.08 -0.73
CA ILE A 5 8.03 -4.72 0.26
C ILE A 5 8.38 -3.34 0.81
N GLY A 6 7.49 -2.37 0.59
CA GLY A 6 7.63 -1.02 1.15
C GLY A 6 7.39 -0.98 2.65
N GLU A 7 7.90 0.05 3.32
CA GLU A 7 7.72 0.24 4.78
C GLU A 7 6.24 0.38 5.17
N ASN A 8 5.46 1.06 4.33
CA ASN A 8 4.03 1.34 4.57
C ASN A 8 3.07 0.22 4.09
N GLN A 9 3.59 -0.91 3.61
CA GLN A 9 2.77 -2.04 3.15
C GLN A 9 2.42 -2.97 4.32
N MET A 10 1.20 -2.86 4.85
CA MET A 10 0.80 -3.62 6.06
C MET A 10 0.08 -4.94 5.77
N ALA A 11 -0.65 -5.03 4.65
CA ALA A 11 -1.42 -6.22 4.32
C ALA A 11 -0.53 -7.38 3.84
N PHE A 12 -0.89 -8.60 4.25
CA PHE A 12 -0.25 -9.85 3.83
C PHE A 12 1.25 -9.99 4.15
N ILE A 13 1.78 -9.17 5.06
CA ILE A 13 3.18 -9.26 5.53
C ILE A 13 3.22 -9.86 6.93
N LYS A 14 4.06 -10.89 7.12
CA LYS A 14 4.26 -11.50 8.44
C LYS A 14 4.75 -10.43 9.44
N ASN A 15 4.18 -10.45 10.64
CA ASN A 15 4.48 -9.50 11.74
C ASN A 15 4.07 -8.04 11.46
N ARG A 16 3.18 -7.77 10.49
CA ARG A 16 2.51 -6.47 10.33
C ARG A 16 1.00 -6.66 10.54
N GLN A 17 0.35 -5.73 11.23
CA GLN A 17 -1.08 -5.80 11.48
C GLN A 17 -1.82 -4.85 10.54
N ILE A 18 -3.02 -5.24 10.10
CA ILE A 18 -3.85 -4.39 9.25
C ILE A 18 -4.23 -3.09 9.97
N LEU A 19 -4.35 -3.12 11.30
CA LEU A 19 -4.65 -1.96 12.13
C LEU A 19 -3.54 -0.90 12.08
N ASP A 20 -2.28 -1.30 11.86
CA ASP A 20 -1.15 -0.37 11.75
C ASP A 20 -1.36 0.61 10.59
N SER A 21 -1.94 0.13 9.47
CA SER A 21 -2.25 0.98 8.31
C SER A 21 -3.31 2.03 8.60
N PHE A 22 -4.28 1.69 9.45
CA PHE A 22 -5.34 2.60 9.86
C PHE A 22 -4.80 3.70 10.79
N VAL A 23 -3.96 3.33 11.76
CA VAL A 23 -3.32 4.29 12.67
C VAL A 23 -2.47 5.29 11.89
N ILE A 24 -1.65 4.81 10.95
CA ILE A 24 -0.82 5.70 10.10
C ILE A 24 -1.70 6.65 9.30
N ALA A 25 -2.78 6.16 8.68
CA ALA A 25 -3.70 7.00 7.91
C ALA A 25 -4.36 8.08 8.78
N GLU A 26 -4.84 7.73 9.97
CA GLU A 26 -5.43 8.67 10.93
C GLU A 26 -4.42 9.74 11.37
N GLU A 27 -3.17 9.36 11.66
CA GLU A 27 -2.13 10.34 12.00
C GLU A 27 -1.83 11.32 10.87
N VAL A 28 -1.75 10.83 9.64
CA VAL A 28 -1.52 11.67 8.44
C VAL A 28 -2.69 12.64 8.26
N ILE A 29 -3.93 12.15 8.35
CA ILE A 29 -5.14 13.00 8.23
C ILE A 29 -5.20 14.02 9.36
N HIS A 30 -4.89 13.62 10.59
CA HIS A 30 -4.89 14.52 11.75
C HIS A 30 -3.85 15.63 11.63
N LYS A 31 -2.63 15.30 11.20
CA LYS A 31 -1.57 16.30 10.92
C LYS A 31 -2.01 17.25 9.81
N TRP A 32 -2.57 16.72 8.73
CA TRP A 32 -3.03 17.52 7.60
C TRP A 32 -4.21 18.45 7.97
N ARG A 33 -5.15 17.99 8.80
CA ARG A 33 -6.24 18.85 9.31
C ARG A 33 -5.76 20.03 10.18
N LYS A 34 -4.56 19.90 10.77
CA LYS A 34 -3.93 20.95 11.57
C LYS A 34 -3.04 21.88 10.74
N SER A 35 -2.63 21.48 9.55
CA SER A 35 -1.95 22.38 8.61
C SER A 35 -2.98 23.26 7.90
N GLU A 36 -2.59 24.48 7.54
CA GLU A 36 -3.39 25.36 6.69
C GLU A 36 -3.29 24.98 5.20
N ASP A 37 -2.51 23.94 4.89
CA ASP A 37 -2.28 23.45 3.54
C ASP A 37 -3.50 22.68 3.01
N GLY A 38 -3.97 23.07 1.83
CA GLY A 38 -4.89 22.25 1.05
C GLY A 38 -4.25 20.93 0.59
N GLY A 39 -5.07 19.95 0.24
CA GLY A 39 -4.57 18.62 -0.13
C GLY A 39 -5.65 17.70 -0.67
N LEU A 40 -5.22 16.52 -1.12
CA LEU A 40 -6.07 15.52 -1.75
C LEU A 40 -5.80 14.15 -1.13
N LEU A 41 -6.86 13.50 -0.64
CA LEU A 41 -6.81 12.10 -0.23
C LEU A 41 -7.34 11.22 -1.38
N VAL A 42 -6.49 10.33 -1.89
CA VAL A 42 -6.86 9.41 -2.96
C VAL A 42 -7.01 8.00 -2.38
N LYS A 43 -8.22 7.44 -2.50
CA LYS A 43 -8.48 6.04 -2.23
C LYS A 43 -8.52 5.27 -3.55
N LEU A 44 -7.58 4.36 -3.75
CA LEU A 44 -7.51 3.49 -4.92
C LEU A 44 -7.91 2.06 -4.55
N ASP A 45 -8.66 1.41 -5.43
CA ASP A 45 -9.04 0.01 -5.30
C ASP A 45 -9.03 -0.66 -6.69
N PHE A 46 -8.70 -1.95 -6.73
CA PHE A 46 -8.65 -2.72 -7.97
C PHE A 46 -9.85 -3.65 -8.08
N LYS A 47 -10.67 -3.44 -9.11
CA LYS A 47 -11.75 -4.38 -9.43
C LYS A 47 -11.17 -5.73 -9.82
N LYS A 48 -11.45 -6.77 -9.03
CA LYS A 48 -11.00 -8.14 -9.28
C LYS A 48 -9.48 -8.22 -9.50
N ALA A 49 -8.71 -7.74 -8.52
CA ALA A 49 -7.24 -7.64 -8.60
C ALA A 49 -6.56 -8.94 -9.08
N TYR A 50 -7.02 -10.10 -8.61
CA TYR A 50 -6.46 -11.39 -9.01
C TYR A 50 -6.89 -11.85 -10.41
N ASP A 51 -8.05 -11.41 -10.92
CA ASP A 51 -8.50 -11.73 -12.29
C ASP A 51 -7.81 -10.82 -13.33
N SER A 52 -7.32 -9.66 -12.92
CA SER A 52 -6.79 -8.60 -13.79
C SER A 52 -5.26 -8.55 -13.83
N VAL A 53 -4.58 -9.34 -12.99
CA VAL A 53 -3.11 -9.40 -12.98
C VAL A 53 -2.58 -10.09 -14.23
N ASP A 54 -1.52 -9.54 -14.84
CA ASP A 54 -0.78 -10.24 -15.88
C ASP A 54 0.10 -11.32 -15.22
N TYR A 55 -0.30 -12.59 -15.43
CA TYR A 55 0.41 -13.74 -14.86
C TYR A 55 1.82 -13.94 -15.42
N LYS A 56 2.10 -13.53 -16.67
CA LYS A 56 3.44 -13.61 -17.23
C LYS A 56 4.36 -12.64 -16.50
N PHE A 57 3.92 -11.39 -16.35
CA PHE A 57 4.66 -10.39 -15.58
C PHE A 57 4.87 -10.82 -14.12
N LEU A 58 3.83 -11.35 -13.47
CA LEU A 58 3.93 -11.85 -12.10
C LEU A 58 4.99 -12.95 -11.98
N LYS A 59 5.00 -13.91 -12.93
CA LYS A 59 5.99 -14.98 -12.97
C LYS A 59 7.41 -14.42 -13.14
N ASP A 60 7.60 -13.52 -14.11
CA ASP A 60 8.90 -12.89 -14.37
C ASP A 60 9.42 -12.18 -13.10
N MET A 61 8.56 -11.47 -12.37
CA MET A 61 8.91 -10.83 -11.09
C MET A 61 9.29 -11.82 -9.99
N MET A 62 8.62 -12.97 -9.92
CA MET A 62 8.92 -14.02 -8.93
C MET A 62 10.23 -14.76 -9.25
N GLU A 63 10.53 -14.91 -10.53
CA GLU A 63 11.80 -15.46 -11.02
C GLU A 63 12.94 -14.44 -10.94
N GLY A 64 12.62 -13.19 -10.61
CA GLY A 64 13.56 -12.13 -10.24
C GLY A 64 13.87 -11.14 -11.36
N ILE A 65 13.21 -11.27 -12.52
CA ILE A 65 13.68 -10.79 -13.84
C ILE A 65 15.11 -11.26 -14.12
#